data_AF-A0A6P6NSV1-F1
#
_entry.id   AF-A0A6P6NSV1-F1
#
_cell.length_a   1.000
_cell.length_b   1.000
_cell.length_c   1.000
_cell.angle_alpha   90.00
_cell.angle_beta   90.00
_cell.angle_gamma   90.00
#
_symmetry.space_group_name_H-M   'P 1'
#
loop_
_entity.id
_entity.type
_entity.pdbx_description
1 polymer ?
#
loop_
_entity_poly.entity_id
_entity_poly.type
_entity_poly.pdbx_seq_one_letter_code
_entity_poly.pdbx_strand_id
1 'polypeptide(L)'
;MEVLQESNRGLKTKPEFTSPPRNIREMYAQGIVALFPYLRDPYTKNGYEHYYDPQSGQGYLTWKIKNIQRNSASSENCRRSSQSFSGGPTSEREAASSTDVILTEEQCREAVSLMKHTSEVDTIKIKMKETFQYRRKMIQDPNRSTDVLTEFPRFLDVQGLIEQDFVLLFGEKTTSKLLERWPTTFMHKVIQQSKSLNSSQALQDLIDCAEMTVKENEIGDAGWNSDIASILLLLHLIPPSPQGRKRPGKMSASQAEKHLVIFKKAGTNIQEHLDSIEESTQPYLLAMGPKKNSIHVYYIILDKKAIPCKSVSGLSAFDELFKAHFVFGASYSKVLHNMYTFVQTTVFQIDIGKVKECPRVAELRARFLR
;
A
#
# COMPACT_ATOMS: atom_id res chain seq x y z
N MET A 1 31.76 -55.28 46.17
CA MET A 1 31.83 -54.15 47.11
C MET A 1 32.59 -53.05 46.39
N GLU A 2 32.01 -52.36 45.40
CA GLU A 2 30.82 -51.47 45.47
C GLU A 2 31.00 -50.37 46.53
N VAL A 3 30.50 -49.15 46.23
CA VAL A 3 30.49 -47.90 47.04
C VAL A 3 31.73 -47.01 46.72
N LEU A 4 31.67 -45.84 46.05
CA LEU A 4 30.62 -44.87 45.74
C LEU A 4 30.85 -44.13 44.41
N GLN A 5 29.79 -44.06 43.61
CA GLN A 5 29.57 -43.13 42.51
C GLN A 5 28.36 -42.28 42.93
N GLU A 6 28.55 -41.01 43.26
CA GLU A 6 27.49 -40.00 43.51
C GLU A 6 28.21 -38.64 43.52
N SER A 7 27.71 -37.52 43.02
CA SER A 7 26.53 -37.18 42.26
C SER A 7 26.80 -35.75 41.80
N ASN A 8 26.94 -35.51 40.50
CA ASN A 8 26.88 -34.14 39.97
C ASN A 8 26.39 -34.16 38.52
N ARG A 9 25.16 -34.62 38.33
CA ARG A 9 24.36 -34.28 37.15
C ARG A 9 23.23 -33.36 37.58
N GLY A 10 23.56 -32.08 37.72
CA GLY A 10 22.56 -31.03 37.69
C GLY A 10 21.84 -31.06 36.35
N LEU A 11 20.63 -31.61 36.34
CA LEU A 11 19.64 -31.48 35.27
C LEU A 11 19.30 -29.99 35.10
N LYS A 12 20.01 -29.29 34.20
CA LYS A 12 19.51 -28.05 33.60
C LYS A 12 18.62 -28.44 32.41
N THR A 13 17.43 -28.94 32.69
CA THR A 13 16.37 -28.99 31.67
C THR A 13 15.94 -27.55 31.39
N LYS A 14 16.31 -27.01 30.23
CA LYS A 14 15.67 -25.79 29.69
C LYS A 14 14.16 -26.06 29.63
N PRO A 15 13.29 -25.17 30.13
CA PRO A 15 11.85 -25.37 29.98
C PRO A 15 11.53 -25.38 28.48
N GLU A 16 11.02 -26.51 27.98
CA GLU A 16 10.43 -26.56 26.65
C GLU A 16 9.22 -25.62 26.67
N PHE A 17 9.35 -24.48 25.98
CA PHE A 17 8.26 -23.51 25.85
C PHE A 17 7.20 -24.11 24.92
N THR A 18 6.28 -24.87 25.50
CA THR A 18 5.12 -25.40 24.78
C THR A 18 4.22 -24.23 24.37
N SER A 19 3.87 -24.17 23.09
CA SER A 19 2.99 -23.12 22.60
C SER A 19 1.62 -23.24 23.26
N PRO A 20 1.05 -22.16 23.82
CA PRO A 20 -0.27 -22.20 24.42
C PRO A 20 -1.33 -22.71 23.42
N PRO A 21 -2.33 -23.49 23.89
CA PRO A 21 -3.41 -23.97 23.05
C PRO A 21 -4.25 -22.82 22.49
N ARG A 22 -5.05 -23.10 21.45
CA ARG A 22 -5.76 -22.06 20.66
C ARG A 22 -6.68 -21.20 21.52
N ASN A 23 -7.45 -21.83 22.40
CA ASN A 23 -8.36 -21.16 23.33
C ASN A 23 -7.63 -20.19 24.26
N ILE A 24 -6.44 -20.56 24.76
CA ILE A 24 -5.66 -19.70 25.65
C ILE A 24 -5.09 -18.48 24.88
N ARG A 25 -4.65 -18.67 23.62
CA ARG A 25 -4.23 -17.56 22.76
C ARG A 25 -5.36 -16.59 22.46
N GLU A 26 -6.57 -17.10 22.26
CA GLU A 26 -7.76 -16.27 22.10
C GLU A 26 -8.09 -15.49 23.38
N MET A 27 -8.05 -16.13 24.55
CA MET A 27 -8.23 -15.45 25.83
C MET A 27 -7.19 -14.34 26.05
N TYR A 28 -5.93 -14.55 25.66
CA TYR A 28 -4.91 -13.49 25.73
C TYR A 28 -5.25 -12.31 24.81
N ALA A 29 -5.69 -12.57 23.58
CA ALA A 29 -6.10 -11.51 22.65
C ALA A 29 -7.29 -10.70 23.20
N GLN A 30 -8.30 -11.39 23.75
CA GLN A 30 -9.45 -10.78 24.42
C GLN A 30 -9.02 -9.95 25.65
N GLY A 31 -8.12 -10.50 26.47
CA GLY A 31 -7.59 -9.82 27.65
C GLY A 31 -6.82 -8.54 27.31
N ILE A 32 -6.04 -8.54 26.21
CA ILE A 32 -5.32 -7.34 25.75
C ILE A 32 -6.31 -6.23 25.41
N VAL A 33 -7.35 -6.51 24.62
CA VAL A 33 -8.33 -5.48 24.26
C VAL A 33 -9.24 -5.09 25.42
N ALA A 34 -9.43 -5.96 26.42
CA ALA A 34 -10.15 -5.63 27.64
C ALA A 34 -9.35 -4.67 28.55
N LEU A 35 -8.04 -4.93 28.73
CA LEU A 35 -7.15 -4.10 29.54
C LEU A 35 -6.77 -2.79 28.86
N PHE A 36 -6.60 -2.84 27.54
CA PHE A 36 -6.27 -1.69 26.71
C PHE A 36 -7.36 -1.51 25.65
N PRO A 37 -8.56 -1.00 26.02
CA PRO A 37 -9.67 -0.81 25.09
C PRO A 37 -9.19 -0.11 23.83
N TYR A 38 -8.44 0.99 24.01
CA TYR A 38 -7.19 1.33 23.33
C TYR A 38 -6.72 0.73 22.00
N LEU A 39 -6.57 -0.58 22.01
CA LEU A 39 -5.86 -1.32 20.98
C LEU A 39 -6.84 -2.15 20.14
N ARG A 40 -8.13 -2.11 20.48
CA ARG A 40 -9.19 -2.76 19.72
C ARG A 40 -9.28 -2.17 18.31
N ASP A 41 -9.27 -3.03 17.31
CA ASP A 41 -9.39 -2.62 15.91
C ASP A 41 -10.88 -2.40 15.55
N PRO A 42 -11.29 -1.18 15.20
CA PRO A 42 -12.69 -0.87 14.95
C PRO A 42 -13.27 -1.52 13.69
N TYR A 43 -12.43 -2.04 12.78
CA TYR A 43 -12.87 -2.60 11.50
C TYR A 43 -12.93 -4.13 11.49
N THR A 44 -12.61 -4.78 12.62
CA THR A 44 -12.72 -6.24 12.77
C THR A 44 -13.88 -6.59 13.68
N LYS A 45 -14.45 -7.79 13.51
CA LYS A 45 -15.71 -8.20 14.15
C LYS A 45 -15.68 -8.02 15.68
N ASN A 46 -14.62 -8.50 16.32
CA ASN A 46 -14.45 -8.42 17.76
C ASN A 46 -13.38 -7.40 18.17
N GLY A 47 -12.48 -7.04 17.26
CA GLY A 47 -11.45 -6.03 17.49
C GLY A 47 -10.14 -6.58 18.04
N TYR A 48 -10.05 -7.89 18.32
CA TYR A 48 -8.85 -8.56 18.82
C TYR A 48 -8.20 -9.50 17.79
N GLU A 49 -8.81 -9.68 16.63
CA GLU A 49 -8.41 -10.65 15.61
C GLU A 49 -6.97 -10.44 15.12
N HIS A 50 -6.47 -9.19 15.14
CA HIS A 50 -5.09 -8.88 14.79
C HIS A 50 -4.06 -9.39 15.83
N TYR A 51 -4.47 -9.59 17.09
CA TYR A 51 -3.67 -10.27 18.11
C TYR A 51 -3.73 -11.78 17.96
N TYR A 52 -4.93 -12.32 17.82
CA TYR A 52 -5.17 -13.72 17.49
C TYR A 52 -6.56 -13.91 16.88
N ASP A 53 -6.61 -14.46 15.66
CA ASP A 53 -7.84 -14.86 15.00
C ASP A 53 -8.04 -16.38 15.20
N PRO A 54 -9.11 -16.80 15.91
CA PRO A 54 -9.39 -18.22 16.16
C PRO A 54 -9.73 -18.99 14.88
N GLN A 55 -10.26 -18.33 13.84
CA GLN A 55 -10.63 -18.97 12.58
C GLN A 55 -9.39 -19.35 11.77
N SER A 56 -8.49 -18.39 11.52
CA SER A 56 -7.25 -18.64 10.78
C SER A 56 -6.12 -19.22 11.62
N GLY A 57 -6.19 -19.08 12.95
CA GLY A 57 -5.12 -19.41 13.89
C GLY A 57 -3.88 -18.50 13.79
N GLN A 58 -3.99 -17.36 13.11
CA GLN A 58 -2.91 -16.39 12.91
C GLN A 58 -3.07 -15.16 13.84
N GLY A 59 -2.12 -14.23 13.78
CA GLY A 59 -2.13 -13.00 14.58
C GLY A 59 -0.77 -12.69 15.21
N TYR A 60 -0.66 -11.50 15.81
CA TYR A 60 0.57 -11.04 16.49
C TYR A 60 1.08 -12.06 17.52
N LEU A 61 0.20 -12.63 18.36
CA LEU A 61 0.57 -13.59 19.40
C LEU A 61 1.18 -14.85 18.80
N THR A 62 0.56 -15.40 17.75
CA THR A 62 1.09 -16.56 17.02
C THR A 62 2.46 -16.27 16.40
N TRP A 63 2.66 -15.08 15.81
CA TRP A 63 3.95 -14.68 15.26
C TRP A 63 5.02 -14.52 16.36
N LYS A 64 4.68 -13.85 17.46
CA LYS A 64 5.60 -13.58 18.56
C LYS A 64 6.06 -14.87 19.23
N ILE A 65 5.14 -15.79 19.52
CA ILE A 65 5.45 -17.12 20.08
C ILE A 65 6.37 -17.90 19.14
N LYS A 66 6.06 -17.94 17.83
CA LYS A 66 6.92 -18.61 16.83
C LYS A 66 8.34 -18.02 16.78
N ASN A 67 8.48 -16.70 16.90
CA ASN A 67 9.79 -16.07 16.88
C ASN A 67 10.59 -16.30 18.17
N ILE A 68 9.92 -16.29 19.33
CA ILE A 68 10.56 -16.66 20.60
C ILE A 68 11.07 -18.10 20.52
N GLN A 69 10.28 -19.03 19.99
CA GLN A 69 10.66 -20.43 19.81
C GLN A 69 11.81 -20.63 18.80
N ARG A 70 11.84 -19.85 17.70
CA ARG A 70 12.93 -19.89 16.71
C ARG A 70 14.29 -19.45 17.25
N ASN A 71 14.30 -18.57 18.26
CA ASN A 71 15.54 -18.18 18.92
C ASN A 71 16.08 -19.26 19.88
N SER A 72 15.31 -20.33 20.12
CA SER A 72 15.66 -21.44 21.03
C SER A 72 15.93 -22.79 20.35
N ALA A 73 15.49 -23.02 19.09
CA ALA A 73 15.85 -24.20 18.30
C ALA A 73 15.54 -24.01 16.80
N SER A 74 16.40 -24.57 15.94
CA SER A 74 16.17 -24.71 14.50
C SER A 74 15.16 -25.82 14.20
N SER A 75 13.96 -25.47 13.74
CA SER A 75 13.07 -26.44 13.09
C SER A 75 12.11 -25.79 12.10
N GLU A 76 11.73 -26.61 11.12
CA GLU A 76 11.15 -26.34 9.82
C GLU A 76 9.66 -25.99 9.83
N ASN A 77 9.27 -25.38 8.71
CA ASN A 77 7.94 -25.24 8.13
C ASN A 77 6.71 -25.74 8.92
N CYS A 78 5.78 -24.81 9.13
CA CYS A 78 4.36 -25.15 9.09
C CYS A 78 3.59 -24.04 8.36
N ARG A 79 3.40 -24.24 7.05
CA ARG A 79 2.37 -23.54 6.27
C ARG A 79 1.07 -24.31 6.49
N ARG A 80 0.14 -23.72 7.24
CA ARG A 80 -1.28 -24.04 7.14
C ARG A 80 -2.02 -22.73 6.85
N SER A 81 -2.53 -22.64 5.63
CA SER A 81 -3.40 -21.60 5.11
C SER A 81 -4.83 -22.14 5.11
N SER A 82 -5.83 -21.32 5.43
CA SER A 82 -7.23 -21.62 5.07
C SER A 82 -8.12 -20.38 4.92
N GLN A 83 -7.55 -19.22 4.62
CA GLN A 83 -8.34 -18.08 4.11
C GLN A 83 -7.93 -17.82 2.67
N SER A 84 -8.88 -17.98 1.74
CA SER A 84 -8.76 -17.49 0.37
C SER A 84 -8.87 -15.97 0.41
N PHE A 85 -7.76 -15.28 0.63
CA PHE A 85 -7.70 -13.83 0.48
C PHE A 85 -7.90 -13.48 -0.99
N SER A 86 -8.96 -12.74 -1.30
CA SER A 86 -9.40 -12.47 -2.67
C SER A 86 -9.65 -10.98 -2.94
N GLY A 87 -9.11 -10.08 -2.10
CA GLY A 87 -9.17 -8.62 -2.29
C GLY A 87 -7.90 -8.01 -2.87
N GLY A 88 -7.91 -6.69 -3.08
CA GLY A 88 -6.81 -5.93 -3.67
C GLY A 88 -6.98 -5.56 -5.16
N PRO A 89 -6.01 -4.85 -5.75
CA PRO A 89 -6.14 -4.24 -7.08
C PRO A 89 -6.44 -5.22 -8.22
N THR A 90 -5.92 -6.44 -8.14
CA THR A 90 -6.04 -7.49 -9.18
C THR A 90 -7.31 -8.32 -9.07
N SER A 91 -8.10 -8.13 -8.00
CA SER A 91 -9.30 -8.94 -7.79
C SER A 91 -10.41 -8.58 -8.77
N GLU A 92 -11.14 -9.60 -9.21
CA GLU A 92 -12.37 -9.42 -9.98
C GLU A 92 -13.44 -8.73 -9.13
N ARG A 93 -14.10 -7.73 -9.72
CA ARG A 93 -15.06 -6.84 -9.05
C ARG A 93 -16.12 -6.40 -10.05
N GLU A 94 -17.35 -6.40 -9.58
CA GLU A 94 -18.44 -5.70 -10.25
C GLU A 94 -18.31 -4.18 -10.02
N ALA A 95 -18.77 -3.39 -10.98
CA ALA A 95 -18.78 -1.94 -10.87
C ALA A 95 -19.77 -1.49 -9.79
N ALA A 96 -19.43 -0.46 -9.02
CA ALA A 96 -20.34 0.11 -8.02
C ALA A 96 -21.53 0.83 -8.67
N SER A 97 -21.33 1.36 -9.87
CA SER A 97 -22.40 1.92 -10.71
C SER A 97 -22.49 1.07 -11.98
N SER A 98 -23.66 0.49 -12.25
CA SER A 98 -23.97 0.03 -13.60
C SER A 98 -23.95 1.25 -14.51
N THR A 99 -23.09 1.27 -15.52
CA THR A 99 -23.36 2.13 -16.68
C THR A 99 -24.65 1.60 -17.30
N ASP A 100 -25.68 2.44 -17.41
CA ASP A 100 -26.99 2.05 -17.98
C ASP A 100 -26.88 1.57 -19.44
N VAL A 101 -25.72 1.77 -20.07
CA VAL A 101 -25.41 1.38 -21.45
C VAL A 101 -24.44 0.20 -21.44
N ILE A 102 -24.97 -1.00 -21.66
CA ILE A 102 -24.15 -2.18 -22.00
C ILE A 102 -23.90 -2.15 -23.50
N LEU A 103 -22.73 -1.63 -23.90
CA LEU A 103 -22.30 -1.67 -25.30
C LEU A 103 -21.93 -3.10 -25.72
N THR A 104 -22.21 -3.44 -26.97
CA THR A 104 -21.62 -4.63 -27.60
C THR A 104 -20.11 -4.43 -27.77
N GLU A 105 -19.37 -5.51 -27.98
CA GLU A 105 -17.93 -5.44 -28.21
C GLU A 105 -17.58 -4.59 -29.45
N GLU A 106 -18.42 -4.66 -30.49
CA GLU A 106 -18.25 -3.86 -31.70
C GLU A 106 -18.43 -2.36 -31.42
N GLN A 107 -19.48 -1.99 -30.70
CA GLN A 107 -19.69 -0.60 -30.28
C GLN A 107 -18.56 -0.08 -29.39
N CYS A 108 -17.96 -0.96 -28.57
CA CYS A 108 -16.78 -0.59 -27.80
C CYS A 108 -15.57 -0.32 -28.71
N ARG A 109 -15.34 -1.15 -29.73
CA ARG A 109 -14.28 -0.93 -30.73
C ARG A 109 -14.49 0.38 -31.49
N GLU A 110 -15.72 0.66 -31.91
CA GLU A 110 -16.09 1.92 -32.56
C GLU A 110 -15.82 3.13 -31.65
N ALA A 111 -16.24 3.06 -30.38
CA ALA A 111 -15.99 4.12 -29.41
C ALA A 111 -14.48 4.34 -29.16
N VAL A 112 -13.69 3.26 -29.09
CA VAL A 112 -12.23 3.34 -28.98
C VAL A 112 -11.62 3.99 -30.24
N SER A 113 -12.07 3.60 -31.43
CA SER A 113 -11.63 4.20 -32.69
C SER A 113 -11.96 5.70 -32.75
N LEU A 114 -13.19 6.08 -32.41
CA LEU A 114 -13.62 7.48 -32.32
C LEU A 114 -12.71 8.28 -31.37
N MET A 115 -12.44 7.73 -30.17
CA MET A 115 -11.58 8.37 -29.19
C MET A 115 -10.15 8.60 -29.71
N LYS A 116 -9.61 7.72 -30.56
CA LYS A 116 -8.27 7.87 -31.18
C LYS A 116 -8.19 9.06 -32.14
N HIS A 117 -9.32 9.54 -32.68
CA HIS A 117 -9.36 10.61 -33.68
C HIS A 117 -10.00 11.92 -33.21
N THR A 118 -10.71 11.94 -32.09
CA THR A 118 -11.26 13.17 -31.50
C THR A 118 -10.28 13.83 -30.53
N SER A 119 -10.36 15.17 -30.44
CA SER A 119 -9.64 16.00 -29.46
C SER A 119 -10.57 16.60 -28.40
N GLU A 120 -11.88 16.32 -28.48
CA GLU A 120 -12.86 16.88 -27.54
C GLU A 120 -12.87 16.11 -26.22
N VAL A 121 -12.38 16.76 -25.16
CA VAL A 121 -12.17 16.16 -23.83
C VAL A 121 -13.46 15.57 -23.24
N ASP A 122 -14.58 16.26 -23.37
CA ASP A 122 -15.86 15.80 -22.81
C ASP A 122 -16.37 14.56 -23.55
N THR A 123 -16.28 14.55 -24.88
CA THR A 123 -16.59 13.38 -25.70
C THR A 123 -15.70 12.19 -25.33
N ILE A 124 -14.39 12.42 -25.14
CA ILE A 124 -13.45 11.38 -24.69
C ILE A 124 -13.89 10.84 -23.32
N LYS A 125 -14.19 11.70 -22.34
CA LYS A 125 -14.62 11.26 -21.01
C LYS A 125 -15.91 10.44 -21.05
N ILE A 126 -16.90 10.87 -21.83
CA ILE A 126 -18.16 10.13 -22.03
C ILE A 126 -17.89 8.74 -22.61
N LYS A 127 -17.12 8.67 -23.72
CA LYS A 127 -16.79 7.40 -24.38
C LYS A 127 -15.91 6.51 -23.51
N MET A 128 -15.04 7.10 -22.68
CA MET A 128 -14.29 6.38 -21.65
C MET A 128 -15.23 5.74 -20.63
N LYS A 129 -16.28 6.43 -20.15
CA LYS A 129 -17.27 5.84 -19.23
C LYS A 129 -18.02 4.68 -19.88
N GLU A 130 -18.50 4.87 -21.12
CA GLU A 130 -19.24 3.84 -21.85
C GLU A 130 -18.43 2.55 -22.07
N THR A 131 -17.13 2.69 -22.35
CA THR A 131 -16.21 1.56 -22.62
C THR A 131 -15.60 0.95 -21.35
N PHE A 132 -16.03 1.36 -20.16
CA PHE A 132 -15.48 0.92 -18.88
C PHE A 132 -15.50 -0.60 -18.70
N GLN A 133 -16.64 -1.26 -18.96
CA GLN A 133 -16.77 -2.70 -18.78
C GLN A 133 -15.85 -3.49 -19.73
N TYR A 134 -15.72 -3.01 -20.97
CA TYR A 134 -14.80 -3.60 -21.95
C TYR A 134 -13.34 -3.49 -21.47
N ARG A 135 -12.93 -2.33 -20.93
CA ARG A 135 -11.60 -2.18 -20.30
C ARG A 135 -11.40 -3.15 -19.13
N ARG A 136 -12.38 -3.29 -18.24
CA ARG A 136 -12.27 -4.19 -17.07
C ARG A 136 -12.04 -5.65 -17.46
N LYS A 137 -12.77 -6.14 -18.46
CA LYS A 137 -12.56 -7.50 -19.00
C LYS A 137 -11.16 -7.66 -19.58
N MET A 138 -10.66 -6.67 -20.30
CA MET A 138 -9.31 -6.68 -20.87
C MET A 138 -8.21 -6.70 -19.79
N ILE A 139 -8.38 -5.95 -18.69
CA ILE A 139 -7.43 -5.93 -17.56
C ILE A 139 -7.36 -7.29 -16.85
N GLN A 140 -8.48 -8.02 -16.80
CA GLN A 140 -8.57 -9.33 -16.17
C GLN A 140 -8.07 -10.47 -17.06
N ASP A 141 -7.95 -10.24 -18.37
CA ASP A 141 -7.38 -11.18 -19.31
C ASP A 141 -5.84 -11.16 -19.23
N PRO A 142 -5.19 -12.24 -18.78
CA PRO A 142 -3.73 -12.30 -18.64
C PRO A 142 -2.97 -12.05 -19.95
N ASN A 143 -3.60 -12.26 -21.10
CA ASN A 143 -2.97 -12.07 -22.41
C ASN A 143 -3.08 -10.63 -22.91
N ARG A 144 -3.96 -9.82 -22.32
CA ARG A 144 -4.26 -8.45 -22.80
C ARG A 144 -4.06 -7.37 -21.74
N SER A 145 -3.82 -7.75 -20.49
CA SER A 145 -3.71 -6.83 -19.36
C SER A 145 -2.59 -5.79 -19.52
N THR A 146 -1.55 -6.08 -20.29
CA THR A 146 -0.43 -5.15 -20.58
C THR A 146 -0.73 -4.17 -21.71
N ASP A 147 -1.77 -4.41 -22.51
CA ASP A 147 -2.07 -3.63 -23.70
C ASP A 147 -3.06 -2.50 -23.43
N VAL A 148 -3.51 -2.35 -22.18
CA VAL A 148 -4.57 -1.40 -21.78
C VAL A 148 -4.23 0.03 -22.19
N LEU A 149 -2.99 0.49 -21.93
CA LEU A 149 -2.54 1.82 -22.32
C LEU A 149 -2.22 1.96 -23.82
N THR A 150 -2.21 0.86 -24.56
CA THR A 150 -2.04 0.86 -26.02
C THR A 150 -3.40 0.95 -26.72
N GLU A 151 -4.39 0.22 -26.21
CA GLU A 151 -5.77 0.28 -26.70
C GLU A 151 -6.49 1.56 -26.28
N PHE A 152 -6.21 2.05 -25.07
CA PHE A 152 -6.77 3.29 -24.51
C PHE A 152 -5.67 4.34 -24.31
N PRO A 153 -5.10 4.88 -25.41
CA PRO A 153 -4.00 5.85 -25.31
C PRO A 153 -4.44 7.15 -24.64
N ARG A 154 -5.75 7.41 -24.50
CA ARG A 154 -6.28 8.62 -23.87
C ARG A 154 -5.94 8.78 -22.40
N PHE A 155 -5.54 7.71 -21.71
CA PHE A 155 -4.94 7.82 -20.38
C PHE A 155 -3.62 8.60 -20.37
N LEU A 156 -2.94 8.74 -21.50
CA LEU A 156 -1.61 9.37 -21.59
C LEU A 156 -1.67 10.88 -21.82
N ASP A 157 -2.81 11.41 -22.30
CA ASP A 157 -2.96 12.82 -22.66
C ASP A 157 -4.18 13.50 -22.02
N VAL A 158 -5.18 12.75 -21.54
CA VAL A 158 -6.37 13.31 -20.86
C VAL A 158 -6.33 13.03 -19.36
N GLN A 159 -6.16 14.10 -18.58
CA GLN A 159 -6.15 14.04 -17.12
C GLN A 159 -7.51 13.68 -16.52
N GLY A 160 -7.49 13.01 -15.37
CA GLY A 160 -8.69 12.67 -14.58
C GLY A 160 -9.44 11.40 -15.02
N LEU A 161 -8.94 10.67 -16.02
CA LEU A 161 -9.55 9.39 -16.43
C LEU A 161 -9.36 8.27 -15.39
N ILE A 162 -8.24 8.27 -14.65
CA ILE A 162 -8.03 7.34 -13.52
C ILE A 162 -9.09 7.57 -12.44
N GLU A 163 -9.31 8.84 -12.07
CA GLU A 163 -10.34 9.22 -11.10
C GLU A 163 -11.73 8.74 -11.54
N GLN A 164 -12.07 8.98 -12.81
CA GLN A 164 -13.34 8.57 -13.39
C GLN A 164 -13.58 7.06 -13.28
N ASP A 165 -12.61 6.24 -13.70
CA ASP A 165 -12.75 4.78 -13.65
C ASP A 165 -12.77 4.27 -12.21
N PHE A 166 -12.04 4.92 -11.30
CA PHE A 166 -12.08 4.58 -9.88
C PHE A 166 -13.44 4.90 -9.25
N VAL A 167 -14.09 6.01 -9.62
CA VAL A 167 -15.47 6.32 -9.23
C VAL A 167 -16.44 5.24 -9.72
N LEU A 168 -16.27 4.74 -10.95
CA LEU A 168 -17.11 3.64 -11.45
C LEU A 168 -16.91 2.33 -10.65
N LEU A 169 -15.69 2.08 -10.16
CA LEU A 169 -15.39 0.91 -9.32
C LEU A 169 -15.93 1.01 -7.90
N PHE A 170 -15.84 2.18 -7.25
CA PHE A 170 -16.04 2.30 -5.80
C PHE A 170 -17.03 3.39 -5.34
N GLY A 171 -17.54 4.21 -6.27
CA GLY A 171 -18.41 5.34 -6.01
C GLY A 171 -17.67 6.57 -5.45
N GLU A 172 -18.26 7.75 -5.62
CA GLU A 172 -17.66 9.05 -5.24
C GLU A 172 -17.24 9.11 -3.77
N LYS A 173 -18.09 8.59 -2.88
CA LYS A 173 -17.83 8.56 -1.42
C LYS A 173 -16.54 7.82 -1.08
N THR A 174 -16.19 6.77 -1.82
CA THR A 174 -14.94 6.04 -1.58
C THR A 174 -13.76 6.78 -2.19
N THR A 175 -13.95 7.32 -3.39
CA THR A 175 -12.94 8.05 -4.15
C THR A 175 -12.36 9.26 -3.40
N SER A 176 -13.16 9.99 -2.62
CA SER A 176 -12.70 11.19 -1.90
C SER A 176 -11.97 10.91 -0.58
N LYS A 177 -12.00 9.66 -0.07
CA LYS A 177 -11.59 9.35 1.32
C LYS A 177 -10.15 9.71 1.65
N LEU A 178 -9.19 9.53 0.75
CA LEU A 178 -7.79 9.85 1.05
C LEU A 178 -7.61 11.36 1.20
N LEU A 179 -8.15 12.14 0.26
CA LEU A 179 -8.05 13.60 0.29
C LEU A 179 -8.80 14.21 1.48
N GLU A 180 -9.94 13.63 1.88
CA GLU A 180 -10.70 14.09 3.04
C GLU A 180 -10.05 13.70 4.38
N ARG A 181 -9.61 12.44 4.50
CA ARG A 181 -9.19 11.87 5.80
C ARG A 181 -7.70 12.03 6.06
N TRP A 182 -6.85 12.11 5.03
CA TRP A 182 -5.41 12.22 5.25
C TRP A 182 -5.03 13.49 6.01
N PRO A 183 -5.41 14.69 5.56
CA PRO A 183 -5.02 15.92 6.26
C PRO A 183 -5.65 16.02 7.66
N THR A 184 -6.91 15.57 7.79
CA THR A 184 -7.72 15.78 9.01
C THR A 184 -7.48 14.73 10.08
N THR A 185 -7.24 13.48 9.71
CA THR A 185 -7.24 12.33 10.64
C THR A 185 -5.87 11.67 10.76
N PHE A 186 -5.16 11.51 9.64
CA PHE A 186 -3.98 10.64 9.60
C PHE A 186 -2.66 11.41 9.70
N MET A 187 -2.52 12.53 8.98
CA MET A 187 -1.24 13.25 8.83
C MET A 187 -0.58 13.56 10.17
N HIS A 188 -1.28 14.26 11.08
CA HIS A 188 -0.74 14.58 12.42
C HIS A 188 -0.37 13.32 13.21
N LYS A 189 -1.21 12.27 13.16
CA LYS A 189 -0.95 11.02 13.89
C LYS A 189 0.27 10.27 13.33
N VAL A 190 0.47 10.28 12.00
CA VAL A 190 1.64 9.71 11.32
C VAL A 190 2.92 10.45 11.73
N ILE A 191 2.89 11.78 11.74
CA ILE A 191 4.01 12.61 12.19
C ILE A 191 4.33 12.32 13.66
N GLN A 192 3.32 12.39 14.54
CA GLN A 192 3.49 12.17 15.98
C GLN A 192 4.05 10.77 16.29
N GLN A 193 3.55 9.72 15.65
CA GLN A 193 4.09 8.37 15.85
C GLN A 193 5.52 8.24 15.32
N SER A 194 5.86 8.93 14.22
CA SER A 194 7.21 8.89 13.65
C SER A 194 8.26 9.47 14.60
N LYS A 195 7.90 10.47 15.42
CA LYS A 195 8.77 11.03 16.47
C LYS A 195 9.19 10.02 17.54
N SER A 196 8.43 8.94 17.72
CA SER A 196 8.74 7.86 18.68
C SER A 196 9.70 6.80 18.13
N LEU A 197 10.02 6.84 16.83
CA LEU A 197 10.98 5.93 16.22
C LEU A 197 12.42 6.33 16.56
N ASN A 198 13.35 5.37 16.42
CA ASN A 198 14.77 5.66 16.59
C ASN A 198 15.21 6.76 15.61
N SER A 199 15.77 7.83 16.15
CA SER A 199 16.16 9.02 15.39
C SER A 199 17.34 8.72 14.46
N SER A 200 17.07 8.75 13.14
CA SER A 200 18.12 8.88 12.12
C SER A 200 17.98 10.26 11.48
N GLN A 201 19.08 10.84 10.98
CA GLN A 201 19.03 12.18 10.38
C GLN A 201 17.99 12.27 9.26
N ALA A 202 17.97 11.29 8.35
CA ALA A 202 17.01 11.22 7.26
C ALA A 202 15.54 11.16 7.73
N LEU A 203 15.28 10.54 8.89
CA LEU A 203 13.94 10.52 9.48
C LEU A 203 13.58 11.86 10.11
N GLN A 204 14.51 12.53 10.79
CA GLN A 204 14.28 13.86 11.36
C GLN A 204 14.02 14.90 10.27
N ASP A 205 14.83 14.92 9.22
CA ASP A 205 14.64 15.81 8.07
C ASP A 205 13.23 15.63 7.46
N LEU A 206 12.73 14.39 7.42
CA LEU A 206 11.41 14.07 6.88
C LEU A 206 10.27 14.51 7.82
N ILE A 207 10.46 14.38 9.14
CA ILE A 207 9.52 14.90 10.15
C ILE A 207 9.44 16.42 10.03
N ASP A 208 10.58 17.10 9.94
CA ASP A 208 10.67 18.55 9.82
C ASP A 208 10.00 19.06 8.54
N CYS A 209 10.24 18.39 7.41
CA CYS A 209 9.54 18.68 6.14
C CYS A 209 8.02 18.50 6.26
N ALA A 210 7.57 17.46 6.96
CA ALA A 210 6.14 17.18 7.14
C ALA A 210 5.46 18.20 8.05
N GLU A 211 6.12 18.65 9.12
CA GLU A 211 5.59 19.65 10.06
C GLU A 211 5.70 21.09 9.55
N MET A 212 6.41 21.31 8.44
CA MET A 212 6.73 22.65 7.93
C MET A 212 7.46 23.51 8.99
N THR A 213 8.22 22.87 9.88
CA THR A 213 8.97 23.53 10.97
C THR A 213 10.17 24.31 10.44
N VAL A 214 10.68 23.92 9.28
CA VAL A 214 11.78 24.57 8.60
C VAL A 214 11.20 25.52 7.56
N LYS A 215 11.59 26.80 7.61
CA LYS A 215 11.19 27.79 6.59
C LYS A 215 11.64 27.28 5.21
N GLU A 216 10.87 27.54 4.15
CA GLU A 216 11.20 27.08 2.77
C GLU A 216 12.62 27.46 2.32
N ASN A 217 13.20 28.51 2.91
CA ASN A 217 14.56 28.99 2.65
C ASN A 217 15.68 28.24 3.41
N GLU A 218 15.34 27.50 4.48
CA GLU A 218 16.27 26.73 5.33
C GLU A 218 16.20 25.23 5.04
N ILE A 219 15.12 24.75 4.41
CA ILE A 219 15.07 23.42 3.79
C ILE A 219 16.06 23.49 2.65
N GLY A 220 17.28 23.00 2.84
CA GLY A 220 18.24 22.84 1.75
C GLY A 220 17.59 22.12 0.56
N ASP A 221 18.23 22.16 -0.62
CA ASP A 221 17.69 21.63 -1.90
C ASP A 221 17.23 20.14 -1.90
N ALA A 222 17.34 19.42 -0.78
CA ALA A 222 17.16 17.98 -0.63
C ALA A 222 15.79 17.52 -0.07
N GLY A 223 15.00 18.39 0.58
CA GLY A 223 13.77 18.01 1.29
C GLY A 223 12.53 17.91 0.40
N TRP A 224 11.61 16.99 0.72
CA TRP A 224 10.29 16.88 0.08
C TRP A 224 9.31 17.92 0.63
N ASN A 225 8.26 18.24 -0.14
CA ASN A 225 7.15 19.02 0.40
C ASN A 225 6.40 18.26 1.52
N SER A 226 5.59 18.98 2.31
CA SER A 226 4.89 18.42 3.47
C SER A 226 3.99 17.22 3.11
N ASP A 227 3.29 17.29 1.97
CA ASP A 227 2.46 16.21 1.45
C ASP A 227 3.25 14.90 1.29
N ILE A 228 4.28 14.92 0.43
CA ILE A 228 5.10 13.73 0.15
C ILE A 228 5.84 13.30 1.40
N ALA A 229 6.37 14.24 2.20
CA ALA A 229 7.04 13.92 3.45
C ALA A 229 6.14 13.13 4.41
N SER A 230 4.90 13.58 4.61
CA SER A 230 3.92 12.88 5.47
C SER A 230 3.59 11.47 4.98
N ILE A 231 3.52 11.27 3.66
CA ILE A 231 3.28 9.96 3.04
C ILE A 231 4.50 9.05 3.20
N LEU A 232 5.71 9.58 3.03
CA LEU A 232 6.95 8.82 3.23
C LEU A 232 7.14 8.42 4.70
N LEU A 233 6.70 9.24 5.67
CA LEU A 233 6.71 8.86 7.09
C LEU A 233 5.87 7.59 7.37
N LEU A 234 4.78 7.37 6.61
CA LEU A 234 4.02 6.12 6.71
C LEU A 234 4.88 4.89 6.37
N LEU A 235 5.82 4.99 5.43
CA LEU A 235 6.76 3.91 5.11
C LEU A 235 7.73 3.62 6.27
N HIS A 236 8.11 4.64 7.04
CA HIS A 236 8.94 4.45 8.24
C HIS A 236 8.15 3.76 9.37
N LEU A 237 6.85 4.04 9.49
CA LEU A 237 5.97 3.36 10.44
C LEU A 237 5.62 1.91 10.03
N ILE A 238 5.62 1.63 8.73
CA ILE A 238 5.31 0.33 8.11
C ILE A 238 6.45 -0.09 7.17
N PRO A 239 7.63 -0.44 7.72
CA PRO A 239 8.78 -0.74 6.88
C PRO A 239 8.53 -1.97 5.99
N PRO A 240 9.25 -2.07 4.86
CA PRO A 240 9.17 -3.22 3.97
C PRO A 240 9.33 -4.53 4.72
N SER A 241 8.51 -5.53 4.40
CA SER A 241 8.64 -6.84 5.04
C SER A 241 10.00 -7.45 4.69
N PRO A 242 10.72 -8.07 5.65
CA PRO A 242 11.96 -8.75 5.36
C PRO A 242 11.70 -9.87 4.33
N GLN A 243 12.44 -9.87 3.22
CA GLN A 243 12.21 -10.73 2.04
C GLN A 243 12.60 -12.21 2.25
N GLY A 244 12.54 -12.71 3.50
CA GLY A 244 12.89 -14.07 3.87
C GLY A 244 14.38 -14.39 3.69
N ARG A 245 14.77 -15.64 4.00
CA ARG A 245 16.17 -16.10 3.93
C ARG A 245 16.77 -16.10 2.51
N LYS A 246 15.93 -16.06 1.46
CA LYS A 246 16.37 -16.20 0.06
C LYS A 246 16.92 -14.91 -0.58
N ARG A 247 16.76 -13.76 0.06
CA ARG A 247 17.41 -12.49 -0.33
C ARG A 247 17.95 -11.82 0.93
N PRO A 248 19.27 -11.92 1.20
CA PRO A 248 19.88 -11.28 2.36
C PRO A 248 19.95 -9.77 2.12
N GLY A 249 18.91 -9.06 2.55
CA GLY A 249 18.87 -7.60 2.50
C GLY A 249 17.58 -7.09 3.12
N LYS A 250 17.68 -6.45 4.30
CA LYS A 250 16.58 -5.64 4.82
C LYS A 250 16.60 -4.32 4.06
N MET A 251 15.68 -4.13 3.12
CA MET A 251 15.49 -2.82 2.48
C MET A 251 15.03 -1.84 3.56
N SER A 252 15.75 -0.73 3.72
CA SER A 252 15.36 0.32 4.66
C SER A 252 14.13 1.09 4.13
N ALA A 253 13.42 1.77 5.02
CA ALA A 253 12.32 2.65 4.62
C ALA A 253 12.81 3.72 3.62
N SER A 254 13.97 4.35 3.87
CA SER A 254 14.58 5.33 2.95
C SER A 254 14.91 4.76 1.56
N GLN A 255 15.29 3.49 1.46
CA GLN A 255 15.49 2.84 0.16
C GLN A 255 14.15 2.57 -0.53
N ALA A 256 13.12 2.23 0.23
CA ALA A 256 11.77 1.98 -0.28
C ALA A 256 11.10 3.23 -0.86
N GLU A 257 11.48 4.43 -0.42
CA GLU A 257 10.93 5.70 -0.95
C GLU A 257 11.07 5.80 -2.48
N LYS A 258 12.18 5.29 -3.04
CA LYS A 258 12.44 5.29 -4.49
C LYS A 258 11.50 4.39 -5.28
N HIS A 259 10.85 3.44 -4.63
CA HIS A 259 9.80 2.63 -5.25
C HIS A 259 8.45 3.34 -5.27
N LEU A 260 8.29 4.42 -4.50
CA LEU A 260 7.06 5.20 -4.45
C LEU A 260 7.17 6.46 -5.31
N VAL A 261 8.25 7.22 -5.18
CA VAL A 261 8.44 8.50 -5.86
C VAL A 261 9.90 8.72 -6.27
N ILE A 262 10.09 9.18 -7.51
CA ILE A 262 11.38 9.55 -8.09
C ILE A 262 11.33 11.03 -8.45
N PHE A 263 12.31 11.80 -7.97
CA PHE A 263 12.47 13.21 -8.35
C PHE A 263 13.40 13.35 -9.56
N LYS A 264 13.01 14.20 -10.51
CA LYS A 264 13.87 14.69 -11.60
C LYS A 264 13.78 16.21 -11.69
N LYS A 265 14.89 16.86 -12.04
CA LYS A 265 14.90 18.32 -12.23
C LYS A 265 14.04 18.70 -13.44
N ALA A 266 13.38 19.85 -13.37
CA ALA A 266 12.66 20.41 -14.51
C ALA A 266 13.57 20.49 -15.75
N GLY A 267 13.03 20.16 -16.93
CA GLY A 267 13.78 20.07 -18.18
C GLY A 267 14.44 18.71 -18.45
N THR A 268 14.37 17.74 -17.53
CA THR A 268 14.80 16.36 -17.80
C THR A 268 13.89 15.73 -18.87
N ASN A 269 14.48 15.02 -19.84
CA ASN A 269 13.72 14.30 -20.84
C ASN A 269 13.00 13.09 -20.20
N ILE A 270 11.67 13.08 -20.26
CA ILE A 270 10.85 11.98 -19.74
C ILE A 270 11.16 10.68 -20.48
N GLN A 271 11.35 10.73 -21.81
CA GLN A 271 11.60 9.54 -22.61
C GLN A 271 12.90 8.85 -22.21
N GLU A 272 13.97 9.60 -21.95
CA GLU A 272 15.24 9.06 -21.45
C GLU A 272 15.04 8.33 -20.11
N HIS A 273 14.21 8.88 -19.22
CA HIS A 273 13.85 8.19 -17.99
C HIS A 273 13.09 6.89 -18.27
N LEU A 274 12.10 6.90 -19.17
CA LEU A 274 11.32 5.72 -19.55
C LEU A 274 12.18 4.61 -20.17
N ASP A 275 13.14 5.00 -21.02
CA ASP A 275 14.05 4.08 -21.69
C ASP A 275 15.02 3.41 -20.70
N SER A 276 15.39 4.13 -19.62
CA SER A 276 16.27 3.61 -18.55
C SER A 276 15.61 2.61 -17.60
N ILE A 277 14.30 2.35 -17.74
CA ILE A 277 13.58 1.45 -16.83
C ILE A 277 13.90 0.00 -17.18
N GLU A 278 14.78 -0.61 -16.38
CA GLU A 278 15.17 -2.03 -16.50
C GLU A 278 14.24 -2.97 -15.72
N GLU A 279 13.75 -2.58 -14.54
CA GLU A 279 12.92 -3.42 -13.65
C GLU A 279 11.46 -2.93 -13.56
N SER A 280 10.52 -3.88 -13.45
CA SER A 280 9.10 -3.62 -13.20
C SER A 280 8.85 -3.35 -11.71
N THR A 281 9.19 -2.15 -11.26
CA THR A 281 8.77 -1.61 -9.95
C THR A 281 7.56 -0.68 -10.07
N GLN A 282 6.90 -0.71 -11.23
CA GLN A 282 5.77 0.14 -11.59
C GLN A 282 4.46 -0.40 -10.97
N PRO A 283 3.49 0.48 -10.64
CA PRO A 283 3.53 1.93 -10.85
C PRO A 283 4.20 2.71 -9.72
N TYR A 284 4.80 3.86 -10.07
CA TYR A 284 5.37 4.84 -9.12
C TYR A 284 5.19 6.28 -9.63
N LEU A 285 5.40 7.27 -8.75
CA LEU A 285 5.35 8.69 -9.12
C LEU A 285 6.70 9.19 -9.65
N LEU A 286 6.67 9.87 -10.80
CA LEU A 286 7.75 10.72 -11.27
C LEU A 286 7.41 12.18 -10.98
N ALA A 287 8.11 12.77 -10.01
CA ALA A 287 7.94 14.16 -9.60
C ALA A 287 8.95 15.05 -10.33
N MET A 288 8.49 16.07 -11.04
CA MET A 288 9.37 16.99 -11.76
C MET A 288 9.20 18.43 -11.32
N GLY A 289 10.33 19.08 -11.02
CA GLY A 289 10.36 20.47 -10.62
C GLY A 289 11.79 20.96 -10.41
N PRO A 290 12.00 22.24 -10.10
CA PRO A 290 13.33 22.76 -9.75
C PRO A 290 13.93 22.05 -8.53
N LYS A 291 13.11 21.74 -7.52
CA LYS A 291 13.51 21.15 -6.23
C LYS A 291 12.46 20.17 -5.73
N LYS A 292 12.82 19.28 -4.80
CA LYS A 292 11.88 18.30 -4.21
C LYS A 292 10.72 18.92 -3.41
N ASN A 293 10.92 20.13 -2.87
CA ASN A 293 9.88 20.90 -2.19
C ASN A 293 9.09 21.82 -3.14
N SER A 294 9.48 21.91 -4.41
CA SER A 294 8.85 22.75 -5.43
C SER A 294 8.65 21.91 -6.70
N ILE A 295 7.63 21.06 -6.67
CA ILE A 295 7.26 20.19 -7.78
C ILE A 295 6.23 20.90 -8.65
N HIS A 296 6.44 20.92 -9.96
CA HIS A 296 5.53 21.52 -10.92
C HIS A 296 4.54 20.50 -11.49
N VAL A 297 4.96 19.25 -11.68
CA VAL A 297 4.14 18.21 -12.29
C VAL A 297 4.50 16.83 -11.75
N TYR A 298 3.50 15.97 -11.66
CA TYR A 298 3.65 14.55 -11.36
C TYR A 298 3.17 13.72 -12.55
N TYR A 299 3.88 12.61 -12.78
CA TYR A 299 3.43 11.54 -13.66
C TYR A 299 3.35 10.23 -12.90
N ILE A 300 2.39 9.39 -13.24
CA ILE A 300 2.38 7.98 -12.85
C ILE A 300 3.10 7.21 -13.95
N ILE A 301 4.19 6.53 -13.61
CA ILE A 301 4.89 5.66 -14.54
C ILE A 301 4.30 4.26 -14.45
N LEU A 302 3.71 3.78 -15.55
CA LEU A 302 3.13 2.46 -15.68
C LEU A 302 3.39 1.90 -17.09
N ASP A 303 3.78 0.63 -17.19
CA ASP A 303 4.23 -0.05 -18.41
C ASP A 303 5.16 0.77 -19.31
N LYS A 304 6.14 1.46 -18.69
CA LYS A 304 7.09 2.38 -19.33
C LYS A 304 6.43 3.53 -20.08
N LYS A 305 5.22 3.91 -19.69
CA LYS A 305 4.53 5.12 -20.15
C LYS A 305 4.34 6.08 -19.00
N ALA A 306 4.29 7.38 -19.30
CA ALA A 306 4.03 8.43 -18.32
C ALA A 306 2.58 8.91 -18.45
N ILE A 307 1.79 8.71 -17.40
CA ILE A 307 0.41 9.21 -17.30
C ILE A 307 0.44 10.52 -16.50
N PRO A 308 0.00 11.66 -17.06
CA PRO A 308 0.01 12.93 -16.34
C PRO A 308 -1.04 12.94 -15.22
N CYS A 309 -0.62 13.28 -14.01
CA CYS A 309 -1.56 13.52 -12.91
C CYS A 309 -2.34 14.82 -13.15
N LYS A 310 -3.56 14.90 -12.62
CA LYS A 310 -4.41 16.10 -12.73
C LYS A 310 -3.92 17.23 -11.83
N SER A 311 -3.46 16.89 -10.62
CA SER A 311 -3.08 17.86 -9.59
C SER A 311 -1.57 17.98 -9.42
N VAL A 312 -1.12 19.14 -8.94
CA VAL A 312 0.28 19.44 -8.60
C VAL A 312 0.61 19.19 -7.12
N SER A 313 -0.40 18.87 -6.29
CA SER A 313 -0.18 18.47 -4.88
C SER A 313 0.38 17.05 -4.81
N GLY A 314 1.33 16.84 -3.88
CA GLY A 314 1.90 15.52 -3.65
C GLY A 314 0.86 14.51 -3.13
N LEU A 315 -0.08 14.98 -2.30
CA LEU A 315 -1.14 14.13 -1.76
C LEU A 315 -2.12 13.70 -2.86
N SER A 316 -2.50 14.62 -3.74
CA SER A 316 -3.36 14.32 -4.88
C SER A 316 -2.68 13.38 -5.88
N ALA A 317 -1.38 13.56 -6.13
CA ALA A 317 -0.62 12.65 -7.00
C ALA A 317 -0.53 11.24 -6.40
N PHE A 318 -0.31 11.12 -5.08
CA PHE A 318 -0.30 9.82 -4.41
C PHE A 318 -1.68 9.15 -4.41
N ASP A 319 -2.74 9.94 -4.27
CA ASP A 319 -4.12 9.48 -4.40
C ASP A 319 -4.40 8.90 -5.80
N GLU A 320 -4.02 9.62 -6.87
CA GLU A 320 -4.12 9.12 -8.24
C GLU A 320 -3.25 7.86 -8.45
N LEU A 321 -2.04 7.79 -7.91
CA LEU A 321 -1.18 6.59 -7.97
C LEU A 321 -1.84 5.39 -7.29
N PHE A 322 -2.44 5.58 -6.10
CA PHE A 322 -3.16 4.52 -5.42
C PHE A 322 -4.33 4.01 -6.27
N LYS A 323 -5.12 4.92 -6.83
CA LYS A 323 -6.27 4.60 -7.69
C LYS A 323 -5.85 3.88 -8.96
N ALA A 324 -4.71 4.25 -9.55
CA ALA A 324 -4.14 3.61 -10.74
C ALA A 324 -3.94 2.10 -10.57
N HIS A 325 -3.57 1.64 -9.36
CA HIS A 325 -3.44 0.20 -9.10
C HIS A 325 -4.76 -0.53 -9.36
N PHE A 326 -5.88 0.00 -8.88
CA PHE A 326 -7.19 -0.62 -9.10
C PHE A 326 -7.69 -0.45 -10.52
N VAL A 327 -7.50 0.74 -11.11
CA VAL A 327 -7.94 1.05 -12.47
C VAL A 327 -7.26 0.14 -13.49
N PHE A 328 -5.94 -0.07 -13.36
CA PHE A 328 -5.16 -0.90 -14.29
C PHE A 328 -4.92 -2.33 -13.81
N GLY A 329 -5.43 -2.71 -12.64
CA GLY A 329 -5.19 -4.05 -12.08
C GLY A 329 -3.72 -4.30 -11.71
N ALA A 330 -2.95 -3.26 -11.42
CA ALA A 330 -1.54 -3.39 -11.09
C ALA A 330 -1.34 -3.90 -9.65
N SER A 331 -0.55 -4.95 -9.49
CA SER A 331 -0.21 -5.50 -8.17
C SER A 331 0.67 -4.54 -7.37
N TYR A 332 0.46 -4.46 -6.06
CA TYR A 332 1.38 -3.72 -5.19
C TYR A 332 2.78 -4.36 -5.22
N SER A 333 3.81 -3.52 -5.35
CA SER A 333 5.19 -3.97 -5.20
C SER A 333 5.38 -4.62 -3.82
N LYS A 334 6.21 -5.67 -3.75
CA LYS A 334 6.49 -6.37 -2.47
C LYS A 334 7.04 -5.43 -1.39
N VAL A 335 7.72 -4.36 -1.82
CA VAL A 335 8.32 -3.34 -0.96
C VAL A 335 7.24 -2.48 -0.31
N LEU A 336 6.28 -2.00 -1.09
CA LEU A 336 5.24 -1.06 -0.65
C LEU A 336 3.93 -1.74 -0.24
N HIS A 337 3.85 -3.08 -0.37
CA HIS A 337 2.63 -3.86 -0.16
C HIS A 337 1.89 -3.51 1.14
N ASN A 338 2.60 -3.45 2.28
CA ASN A 338 1.97 -3.16 3.56
C ASN A 338 1.50 -1.70 3.66
N MET A 339 2.23 -0.75 3.08
CA MET A 339 1.84 0.66 3.03
C MET A 339 0.55 0.83 2.21
N TYR A 340 0.51 0.25 1.01
CA TYR A 340 -0.69 0.29 0.18
C TYR A 340 -1.86 -0.47 0.81
N THR A 341 -1.60 -1.60 1.46
CA THR A 341 -2.64 -2.33 2.21
C THR A 341 -3.21 -1.49 3.35
N PHE A 342 -2.37 -0.72 4.05
CA PHE A 342 -2.83 0.23 5.06
C PHE A 342 -3.71 1.31 4.43
N VAL A 343 -3.27 1.95 3.35
CA VAL A 343 -4.05 2.98 2.64
C VAL A 343 -5.38 2.42 2.15
N GLN A 344 -5.36 1.23 1.53
CA GLN A 344 -6.55 0.54 1.03
C GLN A 344 -7.57 0.26 2.13
N THR A 345 -7.16 -0.43 3.19
CA THR A 345 -8.08 -0.98 4.20
C THR A 345 -8.42 0.01 5.31
N THR A 346 -7.53 0.96 5.59
CA THR A 346 -7.67 1.91 6.70
C THR A 346 -8.20 3.27 6.23
N VAL A 347 -7.62 3.81 5.15
CA VAL A 347 -7.97 5.14 4.65
C VAL A 347 -9.18 5.05 3.72
N PHE A 348 -9.08 4.26 2.64
CA PHE A 348 -10.17 4.04 1.69
C PHE A 348 -11.25 3.07 2.18
N GLN A 349 -10.93 2.21 3.16
CA GLN A 349 -11.83 1.16 3.67
C GLN A 349 -12.31 0.20 2.58
N ILE A 350 -11.44 -0.12 1.62
CA ILE A 350 -11.69 -1.09 0.56
C ILE A 350 -11.26 -2.47 1.05
N ASP A 351 -12.09 -3.49 0.83
CA ASP A 351 -11.79 -4.90 1.10
C ASP A 351 -11.35 -5.24 2.54
N ILE A 352 -11.89 -4.53 3.52
CA ILE A 352 -11.67 -4.83 4.93
C ILE A 352 -12.02 -6.31 5.18
N GLY A 353 -11.06 -7.05 5.76
CA GLY A 353 -11.21 -8.48 6.05
C GLY A 353 -11.10 -9.42 4.84
N LYS A 354 -11.01 -8.90 3.60
CA LYS A 354 -10.80 -9.71 2.38
C LYS A 354 -9.33 -9.73 1.93
N VAL A 355 -8.57 -8.69 2.24
CA VAL A 355 -7.11 -8.63 2.01
C VAL A 355 -6.37 -9.15 3.23
N LYS A 356 -5.26 -9.84 2.98
CA LYS A 356 -4.36 -10.27 4.04
C LYS A 356 -3.56 -9.08 4.55
N GLU A 357 -3.84 -8.69 5.78
CA GLU A 357 -3.10 -7.62 6.46
C GLU A 357 -1.99 -8.19 7.36
N CYS A 358 -0.89 -7.48 7.48
CA CYS A 358 0.11 -7.81 8.49
C CYS A 358 -0.28 -7.21 9.86
N PRO A 359 0.17 -7.80 10.98
CA PRO A 359 -0.19 -7.29 12.31
C PRO A 359 0.12 -5.81 12.52
N ARG A 360 1.17 -5.29 11.86
CA ARG A 360 1.57 -3.88 11.95
C ARG A 360 0.55 -2.94 11.30
N VAL A 361 -0.08 -3.35 10.20
CA VAL A 361 -1.14 -2.56 9.54
C VAL A 361 -2.35 -2.43 10.46
N ALA A 362 -2.81 -3.55 11.03
CA ALA A 362 -3.93 -3.55 11.97
C ALA A 362 -3.63 -2.77 13.26
N GLU A 363 -2.41 -2.88 13.80
CA GLU A 363 -1.97 -2.10 14.97
C GLU A 363 -2.05 -0.59 14.70
N LEU A 364 -1.50 -0.11 13.59
CA LEU A 364 -1.55 1.32 13.25
C LEU A 364 -2.98 1.78 12.97
N ARG A 365 -3.79 0.94 12.32
CA ARG A 365 -5.22 1.22 12.15
C ARG A 365 -5.92 1.44 13.49
N ALA A 366 -5.72 0.53 14.45
CA ALA A 366 -6.31 0.64 15.78
C ALA A 366 -5.86 1.93 16.49
N ARG A 367 -4.59 2.33 16.35
CA ARG A 367 -4.06 3.57 16.94
C ARG A 367 -4.60 4.83 16.27
N PHE A 368 -4.72 4.83 14.94
CA PHE A 368 -5.07 6.04 14.19
C PHE A 368 -6.57 6.31 14.10
N LEU A 369 -7.41 5.30 14.30
CA LEU A 369 -8.87 5.45 14.22
C LEU A 369 -9.54 5.67 15.57
N ARG A 370 -8.76 6.10 16.56
CA ARG A 370 -9.24 6.46 17.90
C ARG A 370 -9.14 7.93 18.18
#